data_AF-A0A2U1Q433-F1
#
_entry.id   AF-A0A2U1Q433-F1
#
_cell.length_a   1.000
_cell.length_b   1.000
_cell.length_c   1.000
_cell.angle_alpha   90.00
_cell.angle_beta   90.00
_cell.angle_gamma   90.00
#
_symmetry.space_group_name_H-M   'P 1'
#
loop_
_entity.id
_entity.type
_entity.pdbx_description
1 polymer ?
#
loop_
_entity_poly.entity_id
_entity_poly.type
_entity_poly.pdbx_seq_one_letter_code
_entity_poly.pdbx_strand_id
1 'polypeptide(L)'
;MASSSSKNINEIKEVSGSYNLATEFKSHVNNEITQEKGCLKRFVEERNELQKKVEDRQVPLNETRHLGPFKQKRVDILGCLLETQKRERNRIILLTALINDISDGIREKERQVKLMEVHEQVSSDED
;
A
#
# COMPACT_ATOMS: atom_id res chain seq x y z
N MET A 1 -20.44 11.57 53.38
CA MET A 1 -20.57 10.36 52.54
C MET A 1 -20.74 10.82 51.10
N ALA A 2 -19.68 10.79 50.30
CA ALA A 2 -19.71 11.14 48.88
C ALA A 2 -19.47 9.85 48.09
N SER A 3 -20.53 9.29 47.50
CA SER A 3 -20.43 8.15 46.58
C SER A 3 -21.65 8.08 45.65
N SER A 4 -21.89 9.15 44.90
CA SER A 4 -22.90 9.18 43.83
C SER A 4 -22.45 9.94 42.57
N SER A 5 -21.24 10.51 42.56
CA SER A 5 -20.79 11.32 41.41
C SER A 5 -20.17 10.48 40.28
N SER A 6 -19.55 9.33 40.60
CA SER A 6 -18.87 8.49 39.60
C SER A 6 -19.83 7.66 38.72
N LYS A 7 -21.05 7.39 39.21
CA LYS A 7 -22.04 6.62 38.45
C LYS A 7 -22.62 7.41 37.27
N ASN A 8 -22.81 8.73 37.46
CA ASN A 8 -23.37 9.60 36.43
C ASN A 8 -22.39 9.88 35.28
N ILE A 9 -21.08 9.92 35.52
CA ILE A 9 -20.09 10.23 34.46
C ILE A 9 -19.95 9.05 33.48
N ASN A 10 -19.96 7.82 33.98
CA ASN A 10 -19.92 6.62 33.15
C ASN A 10 -21.20 6.42 32.34
N GLU A 11 -22.37 6.73 32.90
CA GLU A 11 -23.65 6.74 32.17
C GLU A 11 -23.72 7.85 31.11
N ILE A 12 -23.09 9.02 31.34
CA ILE A 12 -22.98 10.09 30.34
C ILE A 12 -21.99 9.73 29.21
N LYS A 13 -20.90 9.01 29.52
CA LYS A 13 -19.95 8.49 28.52
C LYS A 13 -20.61 7.46 27.59
N GLU A 14 -21.40 6.53 28.13
CA GLU A 14 -22.20 5.56 27.34
C GLU A 14 -23.25 6.24 26.44
N VAL A 15 -23.74 7.43 26.82
CA VAL A 15 -24.72 8.22 26.04
C VAL A 15 -24.05 9.18 25.05
N SER A 16 -22.74 9.38 25.11
CA SER A 16 -22.06 10.31 24.22
C SER A 16 -21.81 9.65 22.85
N GLY A 17 -22.45 10.17 21.79
CA GLY A 17 -22.22 9.73 20.41
C GLY A 17 -20.74 9.74 19.97
N SER A 18 -19.86 10.38 20.73
CA SER A 18 -18.41 10.42 20.53
C SER A 18 -17.71 9.06 20.69
N TYR A 19 -18.14 8.19 21.63
CA TYR A 19 -17.52 6.87 21.81
C TYR A 19 -17.90 5.89 20.68
N ASN A 20 -19.18 5.89 20.30
CA ASN A 20 -19.66 5.14 19.15
C ASN A 20 -18.99 5.63 17.85
N LEU A 21 -18.82 6.95 17.70
CA LEU A 21 -18.13 7.53 16.55
C LEU A 21 -16.64 7.15 16.47
N ALA A 22 -15.92 7.14 17.60
CA ALA A 22 -14.52 6.70 17.62
C ALA A 22 -14.37 5.22 17.24
N THR A 23 -15.25 4.37 17.76
CA THR A 23 -15.29 2.93 17.45
C THR A 23 -15.60 2.68 15.97
N GLU A 24 -16.60 3.37 15.42
CA GLU A 24 -16.96 3.28 14.00
C GLU A 24 -15.83 3.78 13.09
N PHE A 25 -15.20 4.91 13.44
CA PHE A 25 -14.08 5.45 12.69
C PHE A 25 -12.86 4.52 12.71
N LYS A 26 -12.55 3.95 13.88
CA LYS A 26 -11.49 2.94 14.02
C LYS A 26 -11.77 1.71 13.16
N SER A 27 -13.00 1.21 13.17
CA SER A 27 -13.43 0.08 12.32
C SER A 27 -13.28 0.41 10.83
N HIS A 28 -13.69 1.62 10.43
CA HIS A 28 -13.55 2.11 9.06
C HIS A 28 -12.09 2.15 8.61
N VAL A 29 -11.20 2.79 9.39
CA VAL A 29 -9.77 2.89 9.05
C VAL A 29 -9.11 1.51 9.00
N ASN A 30 -9.46 0.58 9.90
CA ASN A 30 -8.95 -0.80 9.87
C ASN A 30 -9.40 -1.57 8.62
N ASN A 31 -10.63 -1.34 8.15
CA ASN A 31 -11.11 -1.92 6.90
C ASN A 31 -10.34 -1.37 5.70
N GLU A 32 -10.07 -0.06 5.65
CA GLU A 32 -9.24 0.55 4.61
C GLU A 32 -7.82 -0.03 4.60
N ILE A 33 -7.16 -0.13 5.76
CA ILE A 33 -5.84 -0.75 5.90
C ILE A 33 -5.85 -2.17 5.33
N THR A 34 -6.89 -2.96 5.65
CA THR A 34 -7.03 -4.33 5.17
C THR A 34 -7.16 -4.39 3.65
N GLN A 35 -7.98 -3.52 3.07
CA GLN A 35 -8.14 -3.42 1.62
C GLN A 35 -6.84 -3.00 0.92
N GLU A 36 -6.16 -1.99 1.45
CA GLU A 36 -4.89 -1.48 0.92
C GLU A 36 -3.78 -2.53 1.00
N LYS A 37 -3.67 -3.29 2.09
CA LYS A 37 -2.75 -4.43 2.21
C LYS A 37 -3.02 -5.49 1.13
N GLY A 38 -4.30 -5.76 0.84
CA GLY A 38 -4.72 -6.65 -0.24
C GLY A 38 -4.31 -6.15 -1.63
N CYS A 39 -4.47 -4.86 -1.89
CA CYS A 39 -4.01 -4.22 -3.14
C CYS A 39 -2.48 -4.22 -3.25
N LEU A 40 -1.78 -3.91 -2.17
CA LEU A 40 -0.32 -3.89 -2.09
C LEU A 40 0.27 -5.25 -2.50
N LYS A 41 -0.30 -6.35 -2.00
CA LYS A 41 0.12 -7.71 -2.38
C LYS A 41 0.03 -7.92 -3.89
N ARG A 42 -1.08 -7.54 -4.51
CA ARG A 42 -1.27 -7.66 -5.97
C ARG A 42 -0.26 -6.84 -6.77
N PHE A 43 -0.01 -5.60 -6.37
CA PHE A 43 0.98 -4.74 -7.06
C PHE A 43 2.41 -5.26 -6.91
N VAL A 44 2.76 -5.80 -5.75
CA VAL A 44 4.07 -6.44 -5.54
C VAL A 44 4.24 -7.66 -6.44
N GLU A 45 3.23 -8.52 -6.52
CA GLU A 45 3.21 -9.69 -7.42
C GLU A 45 3.36 -9.26 -8.88
N GLU A 46 2.55 -8.31 -9.36
CA GLU A 46 2.62 -7.79 -10.74
C GLU A 46 4.00 -7.21 -11.06
N ARG A 47 4.57 -6.41 -10.15
CA ARG A 47 5.92 -5.84 -10.32
C ARG A 47 6.96 -6.95 -10.45
N ASN A 48 6.91 -7.97 -9.60
CA ASN A 48 7.86 -9.07 -9.59
C ASN A 48 7.78 -9.90 -10.88
N GLU A 49 6.57 -10.22 -11.35
CA GLU A 49 6.35 -10.92 -12.61
C GLU A 49 6.89 -10.12 -13.80
N LEU A 50 6.61 -8.81 -13.84
CA LEU A 50 7.10 -7.93 -14.89
C LEU A 50 8.63 -7.80 -14.87
N GLN A 51 9.22 -7.74 -13.67
CA GLN A 51 10.66 -7.68 -13.50
C GLN A 51 11.34 -8.95 -14.02
N LYS A 52 10.83 -10.14 -13.64
CA LYS A 52 11.30 -11.42 -14.17
C LYS A 52 11.23 -11.46 -15.70
N LYS A 53 10.10 -11.04 -16.27
CA LYS A 53 9.91 -10.99 -17.73
C LYS A 53 10.92 -10.08 -18.44
N VAL A 54 11.27 -8.94 -17.85
CA VAL A 54 12.27 -8.01 -18.41
C VAL A 54 13.68 -8.60 -18.32
N GLU A 55 14.00 -9.28 -17.21
CA GLU A 55 15.29 -9.95 -16.97
C GLU A 55 15.48 -11.13 -17.94
N ASP A 56 14.47 -11.99 -18.09
CA ASP A 56 14.48 -13.14 -19.02
C ASP A 56 14.71 -12.69 -20.47
N ARG A 57 14.16 -11.52 -20.87
CA ARG A 57 14.36 -10.95 -22.22
C ARG A 57 15.71 -10.28 -22.42
N GLN A 58 16.41 -9.91 -21.35
CA GLN A 58 17.69 -9.21 -21.45
C GLN A 58 18.79 -10.11 -22.04
N VAL A 59 18.78 -11.39 -21.67
CA VAL A 59 19.79 -12.37 -22.12
C VAL A 59 19.74 -12.56 -23.65
N PRO A 60 18.59 -12.90 -24.27
CA PRO A 60 18.49 -12.99 -25.72
C PRO A 60 18.82 -11.68 -26.44
N LEU A 61 18.41 -10.53 -25.89
CA LEU A 61 18.68 -9.21 -26.50
C LEU A 61 20.19 -8.91 -26.58
N ASN A 62 20.95 -9.28 -25.53
CA ASN A 62 22.40 -9.10 -25.52
C ASN A 62 23.07 -10.03 -26.54
N GLU A 63 22.70 -11.30 -26.59
CA GLU A 63 23.22 -12.27 -27.56
C GLU A 63 22.94 -11.83 -29.00
N THR A 64 21.74 -11.29 -29.25
CA THR A 64 21.35 -10.81 -30.57
C THR A 64 22.20 -9.62 -31.02
N ARG A 65 22.70 -8.76 -30.12
CA ARG A 65 23.57 -7.62 -30.51
C ARG A 65 24.94 -8.05 -31.07
N HIS A 66 25.37 -9.28 -30.80
CA HIS A 66 26.68 -9.79 -31.22
C HIS A 66 26.65 -10.55 -32.55
N LEU A 67 25.47 -10.85 -33.09
CA LEU A 67 25.35 -11.46 -34.40
C LEU A 67 25.54 -10.36 -35.46
N GLY A 68 26.36 -10.64 -36.47
CA GLY A 68 26.78 -9.70 -37.53
C GLY A 68 25.64 -9.07 -38.34
N PRO A 69 25.92 -8.37 -39.46
CA PRO A 69 24.96 -7.47 -40.10
C PRO A 69 23.62 -8.14 -40.35
N PHE A 70 22.60 -7.63 -39.66
CA PHE A 70 21.24 -8.11 -39.76
C PHE A 70 20.58 -7.62 -41.05
N LYS A 71 19.72 -8.45 -41.66
CA LYS A 71 18.75 -7.96 -42.64
C LYS A 71 17.88 -6.87 -41.98
N GLN A 72 17.52 -5.81 -42.71
CA GLN A 72 16.75 -4.66 -42.19
C GLN A 72 15.56 -5.06 -41.31
N LYS A 73 14.76 -6.03 -41.74
CA LYS A 73 13.61 -6.55 -40.98
C LYS A 73 13.96 -7.01 -39.56
N ARG A 74 15.15 -7.57 -39.34
CA ARG A 74 15.62 -8.00 -38.00
C ARG A 74 16.03 -6.81 -37.14
N VAL A 75 16.57 -5.74 -37.74
CA VAL A 75 16.87 -4.47 -37.05
C VAL A 75 15.57 -3.83 -36.57
N ASP A 76 14.54 -3.80 -37.41
CA ASP A 76 13.24 -3.21 -37.05
C ASP A 76 12.56 -3.98 -35.90
N ILE A 77 12.60 -5.32 -35.96
CA ILE A 77 12.09 -6.19 -34.87
C ILE A 77 12.85 -5.91 -33.56
N LEU A 78 14.18 -5.80 -33.62
CA LEU A 78 15.00 -5.49 -32.45
C LEU A 78 14.65 -4.12 -31.85
N GLY A 79 14.44 -3.11 -32.69
CA GLY A 79 13.97 -1.79 -32.27
C GLY A 79 12.64 -1.85 -31.51
N CYS A 80 11.65 -2.55 -32.07
CA CYS A 80 10.35 -2.74 -31.41
C CYS A 80 10.46 -3.45 -30.06
N LEU A 81 11.35 -4.46 -29.95
CA LEU A 81 11.60 -5.16 -28.69
C LEU A 81 12.23 -4.25 -27.64
N LEU A 82 13.23 -3.43 -28.01
CA LEU A 82 13.87 -2.48 -27.11
C LEU A 82 12.87 -1.44 -26.59
N GLU A 83 12.01 -0.91 -27.45
CA GLU A 83 10.95 0.03 -27.06
C GLU A 83 9.90 -0.62 -26.14
N THR A 84 9.60 -1.90 -26.35
CA THR A 84 8.72 -2.66 -25.45
C THR A 84 9.39 -2.83 -24.08
N GLN A 85 10.66 -3.22 -24.06
CA GLN A 85 11.41 -3.41 -22.81
C GLN A 85 11.56 -2.10 -22.02
N LYS A 86 11.78 -0.97 -22.72
CA LYS A 86 11.80 0.37 -22.10
C LYS A 86 10.46 0.70 -21.43
N ARG A 87 9.33 0.43 -22.10
CA ARG A 87 8.00 0.63 -21.52
C ARG A 87 7.75 -0.27 -20.31
N GLU A 88 8.18 -1.52 -20.36
CA GLU A 88 8.07 -2.46 -19.23
C GLU A 88 8.90 -1.98 -18.03
N ARG A 89 10.13 -1.49 -18.24
CA ARG A 89 10.96 -0.87 -17.19
C ARG A 89 10.29 0.36 -16.57
N ASN A 90 9.70 1.23 -17.38
CA ASN A 90 8.98 2.39 -16.87
C ASN A 90 7.79 1.98 -15.99
N ARG A 91 7.06 0.93 -16.36
CA ARG A 91 5.97 0.39 -15.54
C ARG A 91 6.48 -0.17 -14.20
N ILE A 92 7.63 -0.84 -14.18
CA ILE A 92 8.26 -1.30 -12.92
C ILE A 92 8.56 -0.11 -11.99
N ILE A 93 9.07 0.99 -12.54
CA ILE A 93 9.34 2.22 -11.75
C ILE A 93 8.04 2.77 -11.16
N LEU A 94 6.99 2.87 -11.97
CA LEU A 94 5.68 3.37 -11.53
C LEU A 94 5.05 2.48 -10.45
N LEU A 95 5.07 1.15 -10.64
CA LEU A 95 4.59 0.19 -9.65
C LEU A 95 5.39 0.31 -8.35
N THR A 96 6.71 0.46 -8.43
CA THR A 96 7.57 0.63 -7.24
C THR A 96 7.20 1.89 -6.48
N ALA A 97 6.99 3.02 -7.17
CA ALA A 97 6.56 4.27 -6.54
C ALA A 97 5.19 4.12 -5.86
N LEU A 98 4.23 3.50 -6.55
CA LEU A 98 2.89 3.26 -6.02
C LEU A 98 2.90 2.34 -4.79
N ILE A 99 3.69 1.25 -4.83
CA ILE A 99 3.86 0.32 -3.70
C ILE A 99 4.38 1.06 -2.46
N ASN A 100 5.37 1.94 -2.64
CA ASN A 100 5.91 2.74 -1.55
C ASN A 100 4.86 3.73 -1.00
N ASP A 101 4.16 4.44 -1.87
CA ASP A 101 3.12 5.40 -1.49
C ASP A 101 1.99 4.74 -0.68
N ILE A 102 1.47 3.59 -1.16
CA ILE A 102 0.47 2.79 -0.43
C ILE A 102 1.02 2.29 0.90
N SER A 103 2.27 1.83 0.94
CA SER A 103 2.90 1.37 2.18
C SER A 103 3.00 2.50 3.21
N ASP A 104 3.35 3.70 2.76
CA ASP A 104 3.44 4.88 3.61
C ASP A 104 2.06 5.31 4.12
N GLY A 105 1.05 5.28 3.25
CA GLY A 105 -0.36 5.53 3.60
C GLY A 105 -0.91 4.53 4.63
N ILE A 106 -0.59 3.23 4.49
CA ILE A 106 -0.95 2.20 5.47
C ILE A 106 -0.33 2.53 6.83
N ARG A 107 0.97 2.88 6.88
CA ARG A 107 1.65 3.23 8.15
C ARG A 107 1.03 4.46 8.80
N GLU A 108 0.59 5.44 8.00
CA GLU A 108 -0.11 6.61 8.52
C GLU A 108 -1.47 6.23 9.11
N LYS A 109 -2.28 5.42 8.42
CA LYS A 109 -3.55 4.91 8.95
C LYS A 109 -3.35 4.09 10.23
N GLU A 110 -2.31 3.24 10.29
CA GLU A 110 -1.97 2.49 11.50
C GLU A 110 -1.61 3.43 12.68
N ARG A 111 -0.98 4.58 12.42
CA ARG A 111 -0.77 5.62 13.45
C ARG A 111 -2.08 6.24 13.91
N GLN A 112 -3.00 6.53 12.97
CA GLN A 112 -4.32 7.08 13.31
C GLN A 112 -5.11 6.15 14.24
N VAL A 113 -5.11 4.85 13.95
CA VAL A 113 -5.76 3.84 14.81
C VAL A 113 -5.16 3.83 16.23
N LYS A 114 -3.83 3.91 16.35
CA LYS A 114 -3.16 3.95 17.67
C LYS A 114 -3.50 5.21 18.47
N LEU A 115 -3.63 6.36 17.82
CA LEU A 115 -4.02 7.60 18.49
C LEU A 115 -5.43 7.49 19.07
N MET A 116 -6.35 6.83 18.36
CA MET A 116 -7.70 6.59 18.85
C MET A 116 -7.71 5.66 20.07
N GLU A 117 -6.82 4.66 20.12
CA GLU A 117 -6.63 3.78 21.30
C GLU A 117 -6.09 4.52 22.54
N VAL A 118 -5.14 5.43 22.34
CA VAL A 118 -4.58 6.23 23.45
C VAL A 118 -5.65 7.17 24.04
N HIS A 119 -6.50 7.75 23.20
CA HIS A 119 -7.62 8.57 23.68
C HIS A 119 -8.68 7.76 24.44
N GLU A 120 -8.87 6.48 24.13
CA GLU A 120 -9.70 5.58 24.94
C GLU A 120 -9.09 5.33 26.34
N GLN A 121 -7.75 5.19 26.44
CA GLN A 121 -7.04 4.92 27.69
C GLN A 121 -6.88 6.14 28.62
N VAL A 122 -6.59 7.32 28.07
CA VAL A 122 -6.49 8.55 28.89
C VAL A 122 -7.86 8.94 29.47
N SER A 123 -8.95 8.62 28.76
CA SER A 123 -10.31 8.75 29.30
C SER A 123 -10.59 7.78 30.46
N SER A 124 -9.82 6.71 30.64
CA SER A 124 -9.98 5.76 31.75
C SER A 124 -9.09 6.04 32.98
N ASP A 125 -8.10 6.93 32.87
CA ASP A 125 -7.12 7.21 33.93
C ASP A 125 -7.37 8.53 34.71
N GLU A 126 -8.44 9.28 34.39
CA GLU A 126 -8.83 10.53 35.09
C GLU A 126 -9.89 10.34 36.21
N ASP A 127 -10.10 9.13 36.72
CA ASP A 127 -10.99 8.87 37.88
C ASP A 127 -10.24 8.66 39.22
#